data_AF-A0A3S4RKM9-F1
#
_entry.id   AF-A0A3S4RKM9-F1
#
_cell.length_a   1.000
_cell.length_b   1.000
_cell.length_c   1.000
_cell.angle_alpha   90.00
_cell.angle_beta   90.00
_cell.angle_gamma   90.00
#
_symmetry.space_group_name_H-M   'P 1'
#
loop_
_entity.id
_entity.type
_entity.pdbx_description
1 polymer ?
#
loop_
_entity_poly.entity_id
_entity_poly.type
_entity_poly.pdbx_seq_one_letter_code
_entity_poly.pdbx_strand_id
1 'polypeptide(L)'
;MAIVYPSIENIKNWTVQPTTGEWFLLNYLKYNLDNSYEIFFNPFLDGDRPDFVILKKSVGVFVIEVKDWEINHQNYKIDLFNKWFFNSNVGYKPIKSPFSQAFNYKKNFYDIHIPLLGIKNVINPNFFNVIDVFVYLHCTNKEVFDSFYEENNRIFNRYVSDNQKGISVNFPMDKIEYFRKKQQRDKNLAIFQKNIDRMVERIKGRKKHPLFTDDIYDEFKRRLSPSLFILEQGKIIHLDKKQEKLAQSNAGLQKIKGVAGCGKTEVLVNRAVNAIQRTNTDNILILTYNNSLKPYLRYRLYSVLRRVNKEKFDEIDRDIFEITNYHRFYIAQANNLNIGIQVMNADGSINENQFKQNIFLNNEERYDVILVDEIQDYEADWIKIVRDSFYQKMVK
;
A
#
# COMPACT_ATOMS: atom_id res chain seq x y z
N MET A 1 28.44 2.16 0.75
CA MET A 1 27.15 1.48 1.02
C MET A 1 26.11 2.04 0.06
N ALA A 2 25.16 1.22 -0.37
CA ALA A 2 24.10 1.65 -1.27
C ALA A 2 23.18 2.69 -0.63
N ILE A 3 22.60 3.52 -1.49
CA ILE A 3 21.66 4.56 -1.09
C ILE A 3 20.28 3.93 -1.02
N VAL A 4 19.57 4.13 0.09
CA VAL A 4 18.26 3.50 0.33
C VAL A 4 17.18 4.58 0.38
N TYR A 5 16.09 4.34 -0.35
CA TYR A 5 14.90 5.18 -0.39
C TYR A 5 13.65 4.39 0.02
N PRO A 6 12.90 4.85 1.04
CA PRO A 6 13.31 5.86 2.01
C PRO A 6 14.52 5.45 2.84
N SER A 7 15.10 6.38 3.60
CA SER A 7 16.20 6.04 4.51
C SER A 7 15.77 5.00 5.53
N ILE A 8 16.71 4.18 6.02
CA ILE A 8 16.44 3.18 7.06
C ILE A 8 15.78 3.81 8.30
N GLU A 9 16.20 5.02 8.67
CA GLU A 9 15.60 5.75 9.79
C GLU A 9 14.13 6.08 9.54
N ASN A 10 13.76 6.47 8.32
CA ASN A 10 12.35 6.67 7.97
C ASN A 10 11.56 5.36 8.02
N ILE A 11 12.12 4.26 7.50
CA ILE A 11 11.44 2.94 7.50
C ILE A 11 11.16 2.46 8.92
N LYS A 12 12.11 2.66 9.86
CA LYS A 12 11.90 2.32 11.29
C LYS A 12 10.70 3.03 11.92
N ASN A 13 10.34 4.19 11.40
CA ASN A 13 9.24 5.01 11.91
C ASN A 13 7.88 4.68 11.28
N TRP A 14 7.83 3.75 10.32
CA TRP A 14 6.57 3.36 9.68
C TRP A 14 5.62 2.69 10.68
N THR A 15 4.32 2.93 10.48
CA THR A 15 3.28 2.30 11.30
C THR A 15 3.27 0.78 11.13
N VAL A 16 3.41 0.32 9.88
CA VAL A 16 3.54 -1.11 9.54
C VAL A 16 5.01 -1.37 9.29
N GLN A 17 5.61 -2.22 10.11
CA GLN A 17 7.01 -2.58 9.98
C GLN A 17 7.20 -3.60 8.84
N PRO A 18 8.35 -3.55 8.13
CA PRO A 18 8.75 -4.59 7.20
C PRO A 18 8.77 -5.97 7.84
N THR A 19 8.60 -7.00 7.03
CA THR A 19 8.73 -8.40 7.49
C THR A 19 10.17 -8.73 7.87
N THR A 20 10.39 -9.88 8.50
CA THR A 20 11.73 -10.34 8.89
C THR A 20 12.65 -10.51 7.67
N GLY A 21 12.16 -11.11 6.59
CA GLY A 21 12.92 -11.29 5.36
C GLY A 21 13.19 -9.98 4.63
N GLU A 22 12.24 -9.05 4.62
CA GLU A 22 12.45 -7.72 4.06
C GLU A 22 13.53 -6.95 4.83
N TRP A 23 13.47 -6.94 6.17
CA TRP A 23 14.50 -6.31 7.00
C TRP A 23 15.88 -6.91 6.79
N PHE A 24 15.96 -8.24 6.74
CA PHE A 24 17.21 -8.95 6.48
C PHE A 24 17.79 -8.55 5.12
N LEU A 25 16.98 -8.64 4.06
CA LEU A 25 17.42 -8.34 2.70
C LEU A 25 17.82 -6.87 2.54
N LEU A 26 17.04 -5.94 3.09
CA LEU A 26 17.31 -4.51 3.04
C LEU A 26 18.69 -4.16 3.62
N ASN A 27 18.98 -4.67 4.81
CA ASN A 27 20.27 -4.45 5.45
C ASN A 27 21.38 -5.13 4.63
N TYR A 28 21.18 -6.38 4.24
CA TYR A 28 22.18 -7.13 3.49
C TYR A 28 22.54 -6.44 2.17
N LEU A 29 21.57 -5.96 1.39
CA LEU A 29 21.81 -5.20 0.15
C LEU A 29 22.53 -3.87 0.42
N LYS A 30 22.13 -3.13 1.46
CA LYS A 30 22.75 -1.84 1.81
C LYS A 30 24.25 -1.97 2.11
N TYR A 31 24.65 -3.00 2.85
CA TYR A 31 26.05 -3.22 3.21
C TYR A 31 26.87 -3.84 2.07
N ASN A 32 26.25 -4.69 1.23
CA ASN A 32 26.97 -5.41 0.18
C ASN A 32 27.00 -4.70 -1.17
N LEU A 33 26.18 -3.69 -1.41
CA LEU A 33 26.22 -2.84 -2.60
C LEU A 33 26.91 -1.49 -2.30
N ASP A 34 27.63 -0.95 -3.28
CA ASP A 34 28.28 0.36 -3.17
C ASP A 34 27.30 1.52 -3.42
N ASN A 35 27.76 2.76 -3.26
CA ASN A 35 26.92 3.97 -3.40
C ASN A 35 26.47 4.29 -4.84
N SER A 36 26.90 3.51 -5.84
CA SER A 36 26.37 3.61 -7.22
C SER A 36 25.02 2.90 -7.39
N TYR A 37 24.58 2.15 -6.37
CA TYR A 37 23.27 1.49 -6.35
C TYR A 37 22.28 2.29 -5.48
N GLU A 38 21.08 2.49 -6.03
CA GLU A 38 19.94 3.07 -5.34
C GLU A 38 18.88 2.01 -5.11
N ILE A 39 18.54 1.74 -3.86
CA ILE A 39 17.59 0.72 -3.43
C ILE A 39 16.30 1.44 -3.06
N PHE A 40 15.23 1.23 -3.83
CA PHE A 40 13.89 1.69 -3.52
C PHE A 40 13.13 0.56 -2.84
N PHE A 41 12.84 0.74 -1.54
CA PHE A 41 12.11 -0.22 -0.72
C PHE A 41 10.63 0.13 -0.68
N ASN A 42 9.77 -0.85 -1.02
CA ASN A 42 8.32 -0.73 -1.08
C ASN A 42 7.81 0.53 -1.83
N PRO A 43 8.33 0.85 -3.04
CA PRO A 43 7.90 2.03 -3.79
C PRO A 43 6.42 1.93 -4.19
N PHE A 44 5.73 3.07 -4.22
CA PHE A 44 4.31 3.14 -4.60
C PHE A 44 4.13 3.45 -6.10
N LEU A 45 3.50 2.53 -6.81
CA LEU A 45 3.32 2.59 -8.25
C LEU A 45 1.85 2.42 -8.65
N ASP A 46 0.99 3.39 -8.31
CA ASP A 46 -0.43 3.46 -8.68
C ASP A 46 -1.22 2.14 -8.51
N GLY A 47 -0.97 1.46 -7.39
CA GLY A 47 -1.58 0.16 -7.06
C GLY A 47 -0.59 -1.00 -7.02
N ASP A 48 0.56 -0.88 -7.70
CA ASP A 48 1.67 -1.81 -7.55
C ASP A 48 2.58 -1.42 -6.38
N ARG A 49 3.10 -2.45 -5.70
CA ARG A 49 3.95 -2.36 -4.50
C ARG A 49 5.03 -3.46 -4.54
N PRO A 50 6.05 -3.37 -5.42
CA PRO A 50 7.17 -4.31 -5.37
C PRO A 50 7.95 -4.13 -4.06
N ASP A 51 8.49 -5.22 -3.50
CA ASP A 51 9.20 -5.13 -2.21
C ASP A 51 10.52 -4.35 -2.37
N PHE A 52 11.28 -4.63 -3.43
CA PHE A 52 12.52 -3.91 -3.76
C PHE A 52 12.64 -3.63 -5.25
N VAL A 53 13.11 -2.42 -5.56
CA VAL A 53 13.58 -2.05 -6.89
C VAL A 53 14.96 -1.41 -6.75
N ILE A 54 15.99 -2.03 -7.32
CA ILE A 54 17.36 -1.51 -7.30
C ILE A 54 17.67 -0.89 -8.66
N LEU A 55 18.18 0.34 -8.64
CA LEU A 55 18.54 1.11 -9.81
C LEU A 55 20.05 1.30 -9.85
N LYS A 56 20.67 1.05 -11.00
CA LYS A 56 22.07 1.42 -11.25
C LYS A 56 22.21 2.07 -12.61
N LYS A 57 22.72 3.32 -12.60
CA LYS A 57 22.90 4.14 -13.81
C LYS A 57 23.73 3.39 -14.86
N SER A 58 23.30 3.47 -16.11
CA SER A 58 23.88 2.77 -17.28
C SER A 58 23.91 1.23 -17.23
N VAL A 59 23.38 0.59 -16.19
CA VAL A 59 23.38 -0.89 -16.03
C VAL A 59 21.96 -1.47 -16.14
N GLY A 60 21.00 -0.92 -15.40
CA GLY A 60 19.61 -1.38 -15.47
C GLY A 60 18.90 -1.36 -14.12
N VAL A 61 17.82 -2.15 -14.06
CA VAL A 61 16.91 -2.24 -12.92
C VAL A 61 16.83 -3.68 -12.44
N PHE A 62 16.74 -3.88 -11.12
CA PHE A 62 16.56 -5.19 -10.52
C PHE A 62 15.33 -5.16 -9.59
N VAL A 63 14.32 -5.97 -9.88
CA VAL A 63 13.13 -6.11 -9.05
C VAL A 63 13.28 -7.35 -8.18
N ILE A 64 13.07 -7.23 -6.87
CA ILE A 64 13.15 -8.36 -5.95
C ILE A 64 11.85 -8.44 -5.17
N GLU A 65 11.21 -9.60 -5.26
CA GLU A 65 10.04 -9.97 -4.45
C GLU A 65 10.51 -10.81 -3.27
N VAL A 66 10.02 -10.52 -2.07
CA VAL A 66 10.36 -11.22 -0.83
C VAL A 66 9.17 -12.01 -0.31
N LYS A 67 9.41 -13.25 0.15
CA LYS A 67 8.42 -14.03 0.88
C LYS A 67 9.06 -14.76 2.06
N ASP A 68 8.45 -14.60 3.23
CA ASP A 68 8.78 -15.33 4.47
C ASP A 68 8.07 -16.67 4.57
N TRP A 69 7.78 -17.29 3.42
CA TRP A 69 7.03 -18.55 3.40
C TRP A 69 7.93 -19.70 3.85
N GLU A 70 7.40 -20.53 4.74
CA GLU A 70 7.92 -21.86 5.02
C GLU A 70 7.33 -22.84 3.99
N ILE A 71 7.96 -22.90 2.81
CA ILE A 71 7.48 -23.75 1.72
C ILE A 71 7.80 -25.20 2.08
N ASN A 72 6.75 -25.98 2.35
CA ASN A 72 6.80 -27.42 2.58
C ASN A 72 5.52 -28.09 2.06
N HIS A 73 5.55 -29.40 1.88
CA HIS A 73 4.44 -30.18 1.27
C HIS A 73 3.16 -30.23 2.12
N GLN A 74 3.22 -29.79 3.39
CA GLN A 74 2.03 -29.67 4.25
C GLN A 74 1.30 -28.36 3.99
N ASN A 75 2.04 -27.29 3.71
CA ASN A 75 1.52 -25.93 3.59
C ASN A 75 1.29 -25.50 2.14
N TYR A 76 2.03 -26.06 1.18
CA TYR A 76 2.00 -25.61 -0.21
C TYR A 76 1.95 -26.78 -1.18
N LYS A 77 1.42 -26.50 -2.38
CA LYS A 77 1.43 -27.40 -3.54
C LYS A 77 1.63 -26.59 -4.81
N ILE A 78 2.37 -27.16 -5.77
CA ILE A 78 2.51 -26.60 -7.12
C ILE A 78 1.99 -27.65 -8.10
N ASP A 79 0.99 -27.30 -8.90
CA ASP A 79 0.47 -28.23 -9.92
C ASP A 79 1.36 -28.28 -11.17
N LEU A 80 1.03 -29.20 -12.08
CA LEU A 80 1.72 -29.37 -13.36
C LEU A 80 1.63 -28.14 -14.28
N PHE A 81 0.65 -27.25 -14.06
CA PHE A 81 0.51 -25.98 -14.78
C PHE A 81 1.26 -24.82 -14.09
N ASN A 82 2.13 -25.12 -13.12
CA ASN A 82 2.90 -24.15 -12.34
C ASN A 82 2.01 -23.16 -11.58
N LYS A 83 0.79 -23.57 -11.19
CA LYS A 83 -0.08 -22.82 -10.29
C LYS A 83 0.22 -23.22 -8.86
N TRP A 84 0.24 -22.21 -8.00
CA TRP A 84 0.57 -22.36 -6.60
C TRP A 84 -0.71 -22.45 -5.77
N PHE A 85 -0.68 -23.29 -4.76
CA PHE A 85 -1.77 -23.48 -3.81
C PHE A 85 -1.23 -23.45 -2.39
N PHE A 86 -2.00 -22.83 -1.49
CA PHE A 86 -1.76 -22.83 -0.05
C PHE A 86 -2.78 -23.71 0.65
N ASN A 87 -2.33 -24.56 1.55
CA ASN A 87 -3.18 -25.40 2.37
C ASN A 87 -3.75 -24.58 3.53
N SER A 88 -5.03 -24.24 3.43
CA SER A 88 -5.78 -23.63 4.52
C SER A 88 -6.54 -24.69 5.32
N ASN A 89 -7.08 -24.33 6.48
CA ASN A 89 -7.93 -25.23 7.28
C ASN A 89 -9.17 -25.75 6.51
N VAL A 90 -9.53 -25.12 5.39
CA VAL A 90 -10.66 -25.47 4.53
C VAL A 90 -10.18 -26.14 3.21
N GLY A 91 -8.91 -26.52 3.14
CA GLY A 91 -8.27 -27.15 1.98
C GLY A 91 -7.38 -26.19 1.16
N TYR A 92 -6.94 -26.67 -0.01
CA TYR A 92 -6.02 -25.94 -0.88
C TYR A 92 -6.71 -24.77 -1.61
N LYS A 93 -6.20 -23.56 -1.42
CA LYS A 93 -6.64 -22.35 -2.13
C LYS A 93 -5.58 -21.89 -3.13
N PRO A 94 -5.97 -21.49 -4.35
CA PRO A 94 -5.02 -20.97 -5.32
C PRO A 94 -4.43 -19.65 -4.83
N ILE A 95 -3.10 -19.50 -4.94
CA ILE A 95 -2.38 -18.29 -4.60
C ILE A 95 -1.54 -17.81 -5.78
N LYS A 96 -1.24 -16.51 -5.81
CA LYS A 96 -0.31 -15.97 -6.80
C LYS A 96 1.11 -16.44 -6.48
N SER A 97 1.74 -17.09 -7.44
CA SER A 97 3.18 -17.42 -7.36
C SER A 97 4.02 -16.15 -7.15
N PRO A 98 5.03 -16.17 -6.26
CA PRO A 98 5.95 -15.04 -6.07
C PRO A 98 6.65 -14.64 -7.37
N PHE A 99 7.01 -15.63 -8.20
CA PHE A 99 7.61 -15.40 -9.52
C PHE A 99 6.66 -14.66 -10.44
N SER A 100 5.39 -15.10 -10.51
CA SER A 100 4.38 -14.42 -11.31
C SER A 100 4.14 -12.98 -10.83
N GLN A 101 4.18 -12.72 -9.52
CA GLN A 101 4.07 -11.36 -8.96
C GLN A 101 5.25 -10.48 -9.41
N ALA A 102 6.48 -10.98 -9.24
CA ALA A 102 7.69 -10.26 -9.63
C ALA A 102 7.75 -9.99 -11.15
N PHE A 103 7.32 -10.96 -11.98
CA PHE A 103 7.18 -10.75 -13.43
C PHE A 103 6.08 -9.76 -13.80
N ASN A 104 4.99 -9.72 -13.03
CA ASN A 104 3.92 -8.75 -13.25
C ASN A 104 4.42 -7.33 -12.99
N TYR A 105 5.21 -7.09 -11.94
CA TYR A 105 5.86 -5.80 -11.72
C TYR A 105 6.80 -5.43 -12.86
N LYS A 106 7.65 -6.36 -13.30
CA LYS A 106 8.49 -6.14 -14.49
C LYS A 106 7.66 -5.74 -15.70
N LYS A 107 6.57 -6.45 -16.00
CA LYS A 107 5.68 -6.15 -17.12
C LYS A 107 5.04 -4.76 -16.98
N ASN A 108 4.51 -4.44 -15.81
CA ASN A 108 3.84 -3.17 -15.54
C ASN A 108 4.79 -1.97 -15.63
N PHE A 109 6.11 -2.15 -15.43
CA PHE A 109 7.06 -1.09 -15.75
C PHE A 109 7.05 -0.69 -17.22
N TYR A 110 6.91 -1.64 -18.15
CA TYR A 110 6.80 -1.35 -19.58
C TYR A 110 5.39 -0.85 -19.95
N ASP A 111 4.36 -1.49 -19.40
CA ASP A 111 2.99 -1.28 -19.86
C ASP A 111 2.34 -0.03 -19.25
N ILE A 112 2.74 0.37 -18.04
CA ILE A 112 2.02 1.36 -17.22
C ILE A 112 2.97 2.42 -16.65
N HIS A 113 4.03 2.01 -15.95
CA HIS A 113 4.75 2.92 -15.05
C HIS A 113 5.82 3.77 -15.72
N ILE A 114 6.44 3.27 -16.81
CA ILE A 114 7.53 3.94 -17.53
C ILE A 114 7.19 3.99 -19.04
N PRO A 115 6.33 4.93 -19.47
CA PRO A 115 5.89 5.05 -20.86
C PRO A 115 7.03 5.05 -21.91
N LEU A 116 8.13 5.73 -21.63
CA LEU A 116 9.28 5.79 -22.55
C LEU A 116 9.89 4.40 -22.78
N LEU A 117 9.99 3.61 -21.71
CA LEU A 117 10.51 2.25 -21.77
C LEU A 117 9.53 1.34 -22.53
N GLY A 118 8.22 1.50 -22.32
CA GLY A 118 7.18 0.79 -23.06
C GLY A 118 7.27 1.01 -24.57
N ILE A 119 7.31 2.28 -25.00
CA ILE A 119 7.42 2.66 -26.42
C ILE A 119 8.71 2.08 -27.03
N LYS A 120 9.85 2.24 -26.34
CA LYS A 120 11.14 1.71 -26.80
C LYS A 120 11.14 0.18 -26.92
N ASN A 121 10.43 -0.52 -26.02
CA ASN A 121 10.32 -1.98 -26.05
C ASN A 121 9.47 -2.52 -27.21
N VAL A 122 8.42 -1.79 -27.63
CA VAL A 122 7.63 -2.14 -28.82
C VAL A 122 8.50 -2.11 -30.08
N ILE A 123 9.42 -1.13 -30.17
CA ILE A 123 10.33 -0.98 -31.31
C ILE A 123 11.49 -1.99 -31.24
N ASN A 124 12.03 -2.24 -30.05
CA ASN A 124 13.16 -3.14 -29.84
C ASN A 124 12.92 -4.05 -28.62
N PRO A 125 12.57 -5.33 -28.82
CA PRO A 125 12.30 -6.27 -27.73
C PRO A 125 13.48 -6.50 -26.76
N ASN A 126 14.71 -6.11 -27.13
CA ASN A 126 15.86 -6.19 -26.22
C ASN A 126 15.74 -5.25 -25.02
N PHE A 127 14.86 -4.23 -25.07
CA PHE A 127 14.56 -3.41 -23.89
C PHE A 127 13.98 -4.25 -22.75
N PHE A 128 13.27 -5.35 -23.04
CA PHE A 128 12.77 -6.26 -22.01
C PHE A 128 13.89 -6.81 -21.11
N ASN A 129 15.12 -6.88 -21.62
CA ASN A 129 16.28 -7.36 -20.87
C ASN A 129 16.89 -6.31 -19.95
N VAL A 130 16.42 -5.06 -19.95
CA VAL A 130 16.92 -3.97 -19.07
C VAL A 130 16.59 -4.22 -17.59
N ILE A 131 15.48 -4.90 -17.33
CA ILE A 131 14.99 -5.21 -15.98
C ILE A 131 15.24 -6.70 -15.66
N ASP A 132 15.97 -6.97 -14.59
CA ASP A 132 16.10 -8.29 -14.00
C ASP A 132 15.10 -8.49 -12.85
N VAL A 133 14.77 -9.76 -12.59
CA VAL A 133 13.85 -10.14 -11.52
C VAL A 133 14.52 -11.19 -10.64
N PHE A 134 14.27 -11.11 -9.33
CA PHE A 134 14.62 -12.14 -8.36
C PHE A 134 13.45 -12.38 -7.41
N VAL A 135 13.41 -13.57 -6.82
CA VAL A 135 12.49 -13.91 -5.73
C VAL A 135 13.32 -14.39 -4.55
N TYR A 136 13.26 -13.67 -3.44
CA TYR A 136 13.92 -14.02 -2.20
C TYR A 136 12.96 -14.77 -1.27
N LEU A 137 13.26 -16.02 -0.98
CA LEU A 137 12.50 -16.90 -0.10
C LEU A 137 13.25 -17.02 1.23
N HIS A 138 12.81 -16.27 2.24
CA HIS A 138 13.57 -16.08 3.48
C HIS A 138 13.56 -17.35 4.36
N CYS A 139 12.38 -17.96 4.56
CA CYS A 139 12.17 -19.09 5.46
C CYS A 139 12.20 -20.46 4.74
N THR A 140 12.65 -20.52 3.49
CA THR A 140 12.66 -21.75 2.68
C THR A 140 14.10 -22.18 2.36
N ASN A 141 14.34 -23.49 2.35
CA ASN A 141 15.60 -24.06 1.87
C ASN A 141 15.51 -24.45 0.39
N LYS A 142 16.63 -24.33 -0.32
CA LYS A 142 16.72 -24.65 -1.74
C LYS A 142 16.31 -26.08 -2.05
N GLU A 143 16.77 -27.04 -1.24
CA GLU A 143 16.52 -28.47 -1.46
C GLU A 143 15.02 -28.77 -1.38
N VAL A 144 14.34 -28.17 -0.41
CA VAL A 144 12.89 -28.32 -0.24
C VAL A 144 12.16 -27.70 -1.42
N PHE A 145 12.53 -26.47 -1.82
CA PHE A 145 11.94 -25.80 -2.97
C PHE A 145 12.13 -26.58 -4.28
N ASP A 146 13.33 -27.11 -4.51
CA ASP A 146 13.65 -27.89 -5.69
C ASP A 146 12.82 -29.18 -5.77
N SER A 147 12.50 -29.80 -4.63
CA SER A 147 11.71 -31.03 -4.55
C SER A 147 10.30 -30.90 -5.15
N PHE A 148 9.66 -29.72 -5.04
CA PHE A 148 8.34 -29.46 -5.62
C PHE A 148 8.36 -29.59 -7.15
N TYR A 149 9.41 -29.08 -7.79
CA TYR A 149 9.54 -29.16 -9.24
C TYR A 149 10.09 -30.51 -9.70
N GLU A 150 10.87 -31.19 -8.87
CA GLU A 150 11.31 -32.56 -9.15
C GLU A 150 10.15 -33.54 -9.21
N GLU A 151 9.17 -33.41 -8.33
CA GLU A 151 7.94 -34.22 -8.39
C GLU A 151 7.18 -34.02 -9.70
N ASN A 152 6.97 -32.76 -10.10
CA ASN A 152 6.35 -32.42 -11.38
C ASN A 152 7.16 -32.96 -12.57
N ASN A 153 8.48 -32.88 -12.52
CA ASN A 153 9.36 -33.44 -13.56
C ASN A 153 9.27 -34.96 -13.66
N ARG A 154 9.15 -35.67 -12.53
CA ARG A 154 8.92 -37.14 -12.52
C ARG A 154 7.60 -37.48 -13.19
N ILE A 155 6.53 -36.73 -12.90
CA ILE A 155 5.22 -36.91 -13.53
C ILE A 155 5.29 -36.64 -15.03
N PHE A 156 5.97 -35.57 -15.46
CA PHE A 156 6.19 -35.29 -16.88
C PHE A 156 6.96 -36.40 -17.59
N ASN A 157 8.02 -36.95 -16.97
CA ASN A 157 8.76 -38.07 -17.53
C ASN A 157 7.87 -39.32 -17.72
N ARG A 158 7.01 -39.59 -16.74
CA ARG A 158 6.02 -40.67 -16.84
C ARG A 158 5.04 -40.42 -17.98
N TYR A 159 4.49 -39.22 -18.12
CA TYR A 159 3.57 -38.90 -19.22
C TYR A 159 4.22 -39.04 -20.60
N VAL A 160 5.49 -38.63 -20.74
CA VAL A 160 6.24 -38.83 -21.98
C VAL A 160 6.41 -40.31 -22.29
N SER A 161 6.78 -41.13 -21.31
CA SER A 161 6.88 -42.59 -21.46
C SER A 161 5.54 -43.24 -21.81
N ASP A 162 4.48 -42.90 -21.11
CA ASP A 162 3.14 -43.48 -21.30
C ASP A 162 2.59 -43.12 -22.69
N ASN A 163 2.77 -41.87 -23.13
CA ASN A 163 2.40 -41.43 -24.48
C ASN A 163 3.20 -42.17 -25.57
N GLN A 164 4.50 -42.44 -25.36
CA GLN A 164 5.31 -43.25 -26.29
C GLN A 164 4.81 -44.70 -26.40
N LYS A 165 4.18 -45.23 -25.35
CA LYS A 165 3.56 -46.56 -25.32
C LYS A 165 2.11 -46.58 -25.84
N GLY A 166 1.59 -45.44 -26.33
CA GLY A 166 0.20 -45.32 -26.79
C GLY A 166 -0.84 -45.23 -25.67
N ILE A 167 -0.41 -45.00 -24.41
CA ILE A 167 -1.30 -44.83 -23.27
C ILE A 167 -1.76 -43.37 -23.22
N SER A 168 -3.08 -43.14 -23.18
CA SER A 168 -3.64 -41.81 -23.05
C SER A 168 -3.29 -41.18 -21.69
N VAL A 169 -2.86 -39.93 -21.71
CA VAL A 169 -2.46 -39.16 -20.51
C VAL A 169 -3.33 -37.92 -20.35
N ASN A 170 -3.63 -37.56 -19.10
CA ASN A 170 -4.46 -36.40 -18.78
C ASN A 170 -3.63 -35.10 -18.69
N PHE A 171 -2.83 -34.81 -19.71
CA PHE A 171 -2.06 -33.56 -19.81
C PHE A 171 -1.70 -33.24 -21.27
N PRO A 172 -1.78 -31.97 -21.72
CA PRO A 172 -1.37 -31.58 -23.07
C PRO A 172 0.13 -31.79 -23.30
N MET A 173 0.48 -32.78 -24.12
CA MET A 173 1.88 -33.20 -24.35
C MET A 173 2.77 -32.09 -24.93
N ASP A 174 2.20 -31.24 -25.79
CA ASP A 174 2.85 -30.07 -26.39
C ASP A 174 3.28 -29.01 -25.36
N LYS A 175 2.63 -28.99 -24.18
CA LYS A 175 2.89 -28.00 -23.13
C LYS A 175 3.92 -28.46 -22.09
N ILE A 176 4.30 -29.73 -22.05
CA ILE A 176 5.23 -30.26 -21.04
C ILE A 176 6.54 -29.48 -21.05
N GLU A 177 7.15 -29.30 -22.22
CA GLU A 177 8.44 -28.62 -22.33
C GLU A 177 8.36 -27.13 -21.96
N TYR A 178 7.22 -26.49 -22.26
CA TYR A 178 6.95 -25.12 -21.81
C TYR A 178 6.95 -25.02 -20.29
N PHE A 179 6.25 -25.92 -19.59
CA PHE A 179 6.20 -25.90 -18.12
C PHE A 179 7.53 -26.30 -17.49
N ARG A 180 8.29 -27.24 -18.06
CA ARG A 180 9.67 -27.54 -17.61
C ARG A 180 10.56 -26.32 -17.66
N LYS A 181 10.57 -25.60 -18.79
CA LYS A 181 11.35 -24.35 -18.94
C LYS A 181 10.90 -23.28 -17.94
N LYS A 182 9.60 -23.16 -17.71
CA LYS A 182 9.04 -22.22 -16.73
C LYS A 182 9.48 -22.55 -15.30
N GLN A 183 9.40 -23.82 -14.90
CA GLN A 183 9.83 -24.29 -13.58
C GLN A 183 11.36 -24.11 -13.40
N GLN A 184 12.16 -24.44 -14.42
CA GLN A 184 13.60 -24.23 -14.38
C GLN A 184 13.97 -22.75 -14.26
N ARG A 185 13.23 -21.87 -14.94
CA ARG A 185 13.39 -20.42 -14.81
C ARG A 185 13.07 -19.98 -13.39
N ASP A 186 11.97 -20.43 -12.80
CA ASP A 186 11.60 -20.09 -11.42
C ASP A 186 12.71 -20.54 -10.44
N LYS A 187 13.27 -21.76 -10.60
CA LYS A 187 14.47 -22.23 -9.84
C LYS A 187 15.69 -21.32 -10.00
N ASN A 188 15.93 -20.78 -11.19
CA ASN A 188 17.07 -19.91 -11.46
C ASN A 188 16.91 -18.48 -10.88
N LEU A 189 15.67 -18.07 -10.60
CA LEU A 189 15.34 -16.75 -10.02
C LEU A 189 15.19 -16.80 -8.50
N ALA A 190 14.96 -17.98 -7.94
CA ALA A 190 14.85 -18.20 -6.50
C ALA A 190 16.19 -17.99 -5.79
N ILE A 191 16.17 -17.15 -4.77
CA ILE A 191 17.29 -16.86 -3.87
C ILE A 191 16.84 -17.21 -2.45
N PHE A 192 17.75 -17.81 -1.69
CA PHE A 192 17.53 -18.29 -0.33
C PHE A 192 18.57 -17.66 0.59
N GLN A 193 18.34 -17.72 1.90
CA GLN A 193 19.26 -17.12 2.87
C GLN A 193 20.70 -17.63 2.72
N LYS A 194 20.89 -18.94 2.47
CA LYS A 194 22.22 -19.57 2.32
C LYS A 194 22.97 -19.20 1.04
N ASN A 195 22.30 -18.68 0.01
CA ASN A 195 22.92 -18.37 -1.28
C ASN A 195 22.64 -16.93 -1.75
N ILE A 196 22.38 -16.04 -0.80
CA ILE A 196 22.09 -14.64 -1.06
C ILE A 196 23.26 -13.91 -1.74
N ASP A 197 24.51 -14.30 -1.45
CA ASP A 197 25.71 -13.74 -2.09
C ASP A 197 25.66 -13.89 -3.62
N ARG A 198 25.13 -15.01 -4.12
CA ARG A 198 24.97 -15.25 -5.57
C ARG A 198 24.09 -14.20 -6.24
N MET A 199 23.07 -13.68 -5.55
CA MET A 199 22.23 -12.61 -6.08
C MET A 199 23.02 -11.31 -6.20
N VAL A 200 23.77 -10.95 -5.15
CA VAL A 200 24.60 -9.74 -5.15
C VAL A 200 25.70 -9.83 -6.21
N GLU A 201 26.35 -10.99 -6.37
CA GLU A 201 27.33 -11.23 -7.42
C GLU A 201 26.72 -11.05 -8.82
N ARG A 202 25.50 -11.55 -9.06
CA ARG A 202 24.79 -11.34 -10.33
C ARG A 202 24.46 -9.85 -10.56
N ILE A 203 24.02 -9.14 -9.52
CA ILE A 203 23.74 -7.70 -9.58
C ILE A 203 25.01 -6.89 -9.87
N LYS A 204 26.14 -7.24 -9.24
CA LYS A 204 27.45 -6.61 -9.44
C LYS A 204 28.07 -6.93 -10.79
N GLY A 205 27.96 -8.18 -11.23
CA GLY A 205 28.52 -8.67 -12.49
C GLY A 205 27.76 -8.22 -13.73
N ARG A 206 26.58 -7.60 -13.58
CA ARG A 206 25.81 -7.09 -14.71
C ARG A 206 26.54 -5.93 -15.38
N LYS A 207 26.83 -6.10 -16.67
CA LYS A 207 27.53 -5.10 -17.49
C LYS A 207 26.62 -3.92 -17.82
N LYS A 208 27.24 -2.81 -18.24
CA LYS A 208 26.51 -1.67 -18.80
C LYS A 208 25.58 -2.12 -19.92
N HIS A 209 24.35 -1.65 -19.90
CA HIS A 209 23.34 -2.00 -20.90
C HIS A 209 23.14 -0.81 -21.84
N PRO A 210 23.49 -0.91 -23.14
CA PRO A 210 23.46 0.22 -24.07
C PRO A 210 22.09 0.89 -24.19
N LEU A 211 21.02 0.11 -23.99
CA LEU A 211 19.64 0.60 -24.06
C LEU A 211 19.19 1.28 -22.75
N PHE A 212 19.91 1.11 -21.64
CA PHE A 212 19.57 1.78 -20.37
C PHE A 212 20.19 3.17 -20.32
N THR A 213 19.45 4.09 -20.91
CA THR A 213 19.82 5.48 -21.18
C THR A 213 19.48 6.38 -19.99
N ASP A 214 20.08 7.57 -19.92
CA ASP A 214 19.95 8.48 -18.77
C ASP A 214 18.51 8.96 -18.57
N ASP A 215 17.78 9.20 -19.66
CA ASP A 215 16.34 9.51 -19.67
C ASP A 215 15.49 8.40 -19.02
N ILE A 216 15.76 7.14 -19.33
CA ILE A 216 15.08 5.99 -18.71
C ILE A 216 15.42 5.92 -17.22
N TYR A 217 16.69 6.10 -16.87
CA TYR A 217 17.14 6.11 -15.48
C TYR A 217 16.44 7.22 -14.67
N ASP A 218 16.36 8.44 -15.21
CA ASP A 218 15.72 9.57 -14.54
C ASP A 218 14.20 9.35 -14.38
N GLU A 219 13.54 8.73 -15.37
CA GLU A 219 12.13 8.39 -15.27
C GLU A 219 11.86 7.34 -14.18
N PHE A 220 12.68 6.28 -14.10
CA PHE A 220 12.63 5.32 -13.00
C PHE A 220 12.83 6.02 -11.66
N LYS A 221 13.87 6.84 -11.54
CA LYS A 221 14.19 7.54 -10.30
C LYS A 221 13.03 8.43 -9.85
N ARG A 222 12.44 9.20 -10.76
CA ARG A 222 11.26 10.03 -10.49
C ARG A 222 10.07 9.18 -10.03
N ARG A 223 9.80 8.06 -10.70
CA ARG A 223 8.62 7.22 -10.45
C ARG A 223 8.72 6.39 -9.17
N LEU A 224 9.92 5.94 -8.81
CA LEU A 224 10.19 5.12 -7.63
C LEU A 224 10.43 5.94 -6.36
N SER A 225 10.77 7.23 -6.49
CA SER A 225 11.06 8.09 -5.34
C SER A 225 9.87 8.15 -4.38
N PRO A 226 10.11 8.08 -3.06
CA PRO A 226 9.04 8.08 -2.08
C PRO A 226 8.30 9.43 -2.06
N SER A 227 6.98 9.37 -1.88
CA SER A 227 6.18 10.57 -1.70
C SER A 227 6.46 11.24 -0.35
N LEU A 228 6.11 12.52 -0.25
CA LEU A 228 6.23 13.27 1.01
C LEU A 228 5.50 12.57 2.17
N PHE A 229 4.33 12.00 1.90
CA PHE A 229 3.58 11.21 2.88
C PHE A 229 4.41 10.06 3.48
N ILE A 230 5.13 9.30 2.65
CA ILE A 230 5.99 8.20 3.13
C ILE A 230 7.15 8.77 3.98
N LEU A 231 7.76 9.86 3.52
CA LEU A 231 8.87 10.51 4.22
C LEU A 231 8.46 11.16 5.56
N GLU A 232 7.18 11.49 5.72
CA GLU A 232 6.63 12.08 6.95
C GLU A 232 6.12 11.03 7.94
N GLN A 233 6.07 9.74 7.56
CA GLN A 233 5.60 8.71 8.47
C GLN A 233 6.45 8.63 9.76
N GLY A 234 5.74 8.64 10.88
CA GLY A 234 6.28 8.55 12.23
C GLY A 234 7.08 9.77 12.68
N LYS A 235 7.12 10.85 11.88
CA LYS A 235 7.66 12.12 12.35
C LYS A 235 6.73 12.72 13.40
N ILE A 236 7.29 13.03 14.56
CA ILE A 236 6.59 13.73 15.63
C ILE A 236 6.47 15.19 15.23
N ILE A 237 5.24 15.66 15.08
CA ILE A 237 4.98 17.09 14.92
C ILE A 237 4.79 17.70 16.31
N HIS A 238 5.60 18.71 16.61
CA HIS A 238 5.51 19.50 17.82
C HIS A 238 4.70 20.76 17.53
N LEU A 239 3.71 21.02 18.38
CA LEU A 239 2.93 22.25 18.31
C LEU A 239 3.72 23.39 18.96
N ASP A 240 3.62 24.60 18.43
CA ASP A 240 4.09 25.78 19.14
C ASP A 240 3.14 26.15 20.31
N LYS A 241 3.58 27.02 21.22
CA LYS A 241 2.79 27.41 22.42
C LYS A 241 1.40 27.97 22.09
N LYS A 242 1.22 28.60 20.93
CA LYS A 242 -0.07 29.15 20.50
C LYS A 242 -0.96 28.02 19.95
N GLN A 243 -0.39 27.13 19.15
CA GLN A 243 -1.06 25.95 18.63
C GLN A 243 -1.46 24.99 19.75
N GLU A 244 -0.63 24.77 20.77
CA GLU A 244 -0.96 23.96 21.95
C GLU A 244 -2.19 24.49 22.68
N LYS A 245 -2.25 25.80 22.93
CA LYS A 245 -3.44 26.45 23.52
C LYS A 245 -4.68 26.28 22.65
N LEU A 246 -4.52 26.36 21.32
CA LEU A 246 -5.62 26.15 20.38
C LEU A 246 -5.99 24.67 20.20
N ALA A 247 -5.10 23.73 20.55
CA ALA A 247 -5.37 22.30 20.49
C ALA A 247 -6.12 21.81 21.73
N GLN A 248 -6.17 22.57 22.82
CA GLN A 248 -7.01 22.23 23.96
C GLN A 248 -8.48 22.18 23.56
N SER A 249 -9.13 21.07 23.89
CA SER A 249 -10.55 20.87 23.63
C SER A 249 -11.35 21.48 24.78
N ASN A 250 -12.18 22.47 24.49
CA ASN A 250 -13.11 23.10 25.44
C ASN A 250 -14.54 22.98 24.90
N ALA A 251 -15.53 22.94 25.78
CA ALA A 251 -16.93 22.94 25.38
C ALA A 251 -17.33 24.29 24.76
N GLY A 252 -18.16 24.26 23.72
CA GLY A 252 -18.69 25.45 23.04
C GLY A 252 -18.24 25.59 21.58
N LEU A 253 -18.79 26.61 20.91
CA LEU A 253 -18.50 26.92 19.51
C LEU A 253 -17.23 27.77 19.40
N GLN A 254 -16.22 27.27 18.69
CA GLN A 254 -14.98 28.00 18.44
C GLN A 254 -14.62 27.97 16.96
N LYS A 255 -14.23 29.14 16.42
CA LYS A 255 -13.65 29.26 15.07
C LYS A 255 -12.18 29.65 15.19
N ILE A 256 -11.30 28.84 14.61
CA ILE A 256 -9.86 29.09 14.56
C ILE A 256 -9.52 29.62 13.16
N LYS A 257 -8.81 30.75 13.07
CA LYS A 257 -8.39 31.36 11.81
C LYS A 257 -6.87 31.43 11.74
N GLY A 258 -6.33 31.26 10.53
CA GLY A 258 -4.90 31.38 10.25
C GLY A 258 -4.63 31.28 8.76
N VAL A 259 -3.46 31.77 8.32
CA VAL A 259 -3.01 31.73 6.92
C VAL A 259 -2.76 30.29 6.44
N ALA A 260 -2.56 30.09 5.14
CA ALA A 260 -2.16 28.79 4.61
C ALA A 260 -0.81 28.37 5.22
N GLY A 261 -0.62 27.06 5.49
CA GLY A 261 0.63 26.53 6.04
C GLY A 261 0.89 26.78 7.52
N CYS A 262 0.02 27.48 8.27
CA CYS A 262 0.24 27.75 9.70
C CYS A 262 -0.08 26.57 10.65
N GLY A 263 -0.34 25.36 10.12
CA GLY A 263 -0.60 24.16 10.92
C GLY A 263 -2.03 24.00 11.44
N LYS A 264 -3.04 24.60 10.78
CA LYS A 264 -4.46 24.50 11.20
C LYS A 264 -4.93 23.05 11.35
N THR A 265 -4.62 22.21 10.36
CA THR A 265 -4.94 20.78 10.37
C THR A 265 -4.30 20.08 11.56
N GLU A 266 -3.09 20.46 11.94
CA GLU A 266 -2.38 19.86 13.08
C GLU A 266 -3.05 20.22 14.41
N VAL A 267 -3.49 21.47 14.56
CA VAL A 267 -4.29 21.92 15.69
C VAL A 267 -5.61 21.15 15.75
N LEU A 268 -6.30 20.97 14.61
CA LEU A 268 -7.55 20.20 14.53
C LEU A 268 -7.35 18.74 14.97
N VAL A 269 -6.29 18.08 14.48
CA VAL A 269 -5.95 16.69 14.84
C VAL A 269 -5.71 16.55 16.34
N ASN A 270 -4.84 17.38 16.92
CA ASN A 270 -4.54 17.30 18.36
C ASN A 270 -5.79 17.67 19.20
N ARG A 271 -6.63 18.58 18.70
CA ARG A 271 -7.89 18.93 19.35
C ARG A 271 -8.92 17.82 19.34
N ALA A 272 -9.03 17.05 18.25
CA ALA A 272 -9.87 15.87 18.19
C ALA A 272 -9.44 14.84 19.23
N VAL A 273 -8.14 14.56 19.32
CA VAL A 273 -7.59 13.62 20.30
C VAL A 273 -7.81 14.09 21.74
N ASN A 274 -7.58 15.37 22.03
CA ASN A 274 -7.88 15.96 23.34
C ASN A 274 -9.38 15.95 23.66
N ALA A 275 -10.25 15.94 22.64
CA ALA A 275 -11.69 15.88 22.85
C ALA A 275 -12.15 14.52 23.37
N ILE A 276 -11.51 13.41 22.94
CA ILE A 276 -11.76 12.07 23.50
C ILE A 276 -11.58 12.08 25.02
N GLN A 277 -10.48 12.66 25.50
CA GLN A 277 -10.21 12.77 26.94
C GLN A 277 -11.23 13.65 27.66
N ARG A 278 -11.70 14.73 27.02
CA ARG A 278 -12.68 15.64 27.62
C ARG A 278 -14.07 15.01 27.73
N THR A 279 -14.53 14.32 26.69
CA THR A 279 -15.90 13.78 26.63
C THR A 279 -15.99 12.36 27.19
N ASN A 280 -14.86 11.64 27.25
CA ASN A 280 -14.82 10.21 27.50
C ASN A 280 -15.70 9.42 26.52
N THR A 281 -15.76 9.87 25.26
CA THR A 281 -16.56 9.26 24.20
C THR A 281 -15.77 9.12 22.90
N ASP A 282 -16.22 8.19 22.07
CA ASP A 282 -15.66 7.91 20.74
C ASP A 282 -16.54 8.52 19.62
N ASN A 283 -17.53 9.34 19.96
CA ASN A 283 -18.49 9.93 19.00
C ASN A 283 -17.96 11.27 18.46
N ILE A 284 -16.92 11.21 17.63
CA ILE A 284 -16.27 12.38 17.06
C ILE A 284 -16.44 12.41 15.54
N LEU A 285 -17.11 13.46 15.05
CA LEU A 285 -17.27 13.75 13.62
C LEU A 285 -16.23 14.77 13.16
N ILE A 286 -15.53 14.45 12.08
CA ILE A 286 -14.61 15.35 11.39
C ILE A 286 -15.10 15.53 9.95
N LEU A 287 -15.51 16.75 9.63
CA LEU A 287 -15.91 17.15 8.29
C LEU A 287 -14.73 17.84 7.60
N THR A 288 -14.34 17.35 6.44
CA THR A 288 -13.33 17.98 5.58
C THR A 288 -13.88 18.11 4.16
N TYR A 289 -13.61 19.22 3.49
CA TYR A 289 -14.04 19.42 2.11
C TYR A 289 -13.34 18.46 1.15
N ASN A 290 -12.05 18.21 1.36
CA ASN A 290 -11.21 17.41 0.46
C ASN A 290 -11.23 15.90 0.82
N ASN A 291 -11.93 15.11 0.01
CA ASN A 291 -12.02 13.66 0.20
C ASN A 291 -10.66 12.94 0.18
N SER A 292 -9.68 13.47 -0.57
CA SER A 292 -8.35 12.85 -0.71
C SER A 292 -7.50 12.98 0.57
N LEU A 293 -7.85 13.88 1.49
CA LEU A 293 -7.15 14.07 2.77
C LEU A 293 -7.63 13.14 3.88
N LYS A 294 -8.75 12.43 3.70
CA LYS A 294 -9.29 11.54 4.74
C LYS A 294 -8.30 10.46 5.22
N PRO A 295 -7.57 9.75 4.33
CA PRO A 295 -6.57 8.78 4.77
C PRO A 295 -5.44 9.44 5.56
N TYR A 296 -5.02 10.63 5.15
CA TYR A 296 -4.00 11.41 5.86
C TYR A 296 -4.48 11.86 7.24
N LEU A 297 -5.67 12.47 7.35
CA LEU A 297 -6.25 12.88 8.63
C LEU A 297 -6.37 11.69 9.59
N ARG A 298 -6.88 10.56 9.11
CA ARG A 298 -6.99 9.32 9.90
C ARG A 298 -5.64 8.86 10.40
N TYR A 299 -4.65 8.76 9.50
CA TYR A 299 -3.28 8.44 9.87
C TYR A 299 -2.74 9.37 10.96
N ARG A 300 -2.93 10.70 10.81
CA ARG A 300 -2.47 11.69 11.79
C ARG A 300 -3.18 11.56 13.14
N LEU A 301 -4.50 11.41 13.17
CA LEU A 301 -5.28 11.23 14.40
C LEU A 301 -4.81 10.04 15.21
N TYR A 302 -4.68 8.88 14.56
CA TYR A 302 -4.20 7.67 15.22
C TYR A 302 -2.73 7.77 15.65
N SER A 303 -1.88 8.44 14.85
CA SER A 303 -0.48 8.68 15.23
C SER A 303 -0.35 9.54 16.50
N VAL A 304 -1.17 10.59 16.62
CA VAL A 304 -1.18 11.47 17.79
C VAL A 304 -1.79 10.75 18.98
N LEU A 305 -2.92 10.04 18.78
CA LEU A 305 -3.59 9.28 19.84
C LEU A 305 -2.66 8.24 20.45
N ARG A 306 -1.98 7.43 19.63
CA ARG A 306 -0.99 6.44 20.10
C ARG A 306 0.11 7.06 20.95
N ARG A 307 0.52 8.29 20.63
CA ARG A 307 1.58 9.01 21.35
C ARG A 307 1.10 9.55 22.70
N VAL A 308 -0.09 10.16 22.74
CA VAL A 308 -0.57 10.89 23.93
C VAL A 308 -1.44 10.03 24.86
N ASN A 309 -2.06 8.97 24.35
CA ASN A 309 -2.90 8.06 25.10
C ASN A 309 -2.81 6.64 24.52
N LYS A 310 -1.69 5.96 24.82
CA LYS A 310 -1.40 4.63 24.30
C LYS A 310 -2.42 3.58 24.78
N GLU A 311 -2.87 3.67 26.03
CA GLU A 311 -3.86 2.75 26.60
C GLU A 311 -5.16 2.78 25.79
N LYS A 312 -5.72 3.98 25.57
CA LYS A 312 -6.91 4.13 24.70
C LYS A 312 -6.64 3.65 23.28
N PHE A 313 -5.46 3.90 22.72
CA PHE A 313 -5.12 3.42 21.38
C PHE A 313 -5.11 1.89 21.29
N ASP A 314 -4.55 1.21 22.29
CA ASP A 314 -4.46 -0.25 22.33
C ASP A 314 -5.84 -0.92 22.57
N GLU A 315 -6.80 -0.20 23.17
CA GLU A 315 -8.19 -0.64 23.36
C GLU A 315 -9.09 -0.54 22.10
N ILE A 316 -8.64 0.19 21.06
CA ILE A 316 -9.46 0.47 19.90
C ILE A 316 -9.63 -0.78 19.02
N ASP A 317 -10.85 -1.31 18.99
CA ASP A 317 -11.25 -2.41 18.12
C ASP A 317 -11.75 -1.95 16.74
N ARG A 318 -12.19 -0.68 16.64
CA ARG A 318 -12.89 -0.10 15.49
C ARG A 318 -12.55 1.38 15.27
N ASP A 319 -12.89 1.90 14.10
CA ASP A 319 -12.61 3.29 13.76
C ASP A 319 -13.45 4.25 14.64
N ILE A 320 -12.79 5.07 15.46
CA ILE A 320 -13.44 6.00 16.41
C ILE A 320 -13.62 7.41 15.85
N PHE A 321 -13.04 7.69 14.67
CA PHE A 321 -13.19 8.99 14.02
C PHE A 321 -14.02 8.83 12.77
N GLU A 322 -15.21 9.40 12.74
CA GLU A 322 -15.95 9.52 11.49
C GLU A 322 -15.38 10.70 10.69
N ILE A 323 -14.68 10.40 9.59
CA ILE A 323 -14.05 11.43 8.75
C ILE A 323 -14.72 11.44 7.39
N THR A 324 -15.52 12.45 7.13
CA THR A 324 -16.28 12.56 5.88
C THR A 324 -16.31 13.98 5.33
N ASN A 325 -16.98 14.19 4.19
CA ASN A 325 -17.31 15.53 3.70
C ASN A 325 -18.80 15.77 3.90
N TYR A 326 -19.24 17.02 3.85
CA TYR A 326 -20.63 17.38 4.14
C TYR A 326 -21.66 16.65 3.27
N HIS A 327 -21.46 16.64 1.95
CA HIS A 327 -22.43 16.04 1.03
C HIS A 327 -22.59 14.53 1.24
N ARG A 328 -21.48 13.80 1.44
CA ARG A 328 -21.53 12.37 1.72
C ARG A 328 -22.15 12.09 3.08
N PHE A 329 -21.83 12.91 4.09
CA PHE A 329 -22.47 12.84 5.40
C PHE A 329 -23.99 13.03 5.28
N TYR A 330 -24.44 14.10 4.62
CA TYR A 330 -25.85 14.40 4.41
C TYR A 330 -26.58 13.23 3.73
N ILE A 331 -26.02 12.69 2.64
CA ILE A 331 -26.62 11.55 1.93
C ILE A 331 -26.67 10.31 2.83
N ALA A 332 -25.58 10.00 3.56
CA ALA A 332 -25.53 8.85 4.46
C ALA A 332 -26.61 8.96 5.56
N GLN A 333 -26.73 10.12 6.20
CA GLN A 333 -27.73 10.33 7.24
C GLN A 333 -29.16 10.32 6.69
N ALA A 334 -29.40 10.84 5.48
CA ALA A 334 -30.71 10.75 4.84
C ALA A 334 -31.09 9.27 4.58
N ASN A 335 -30.15 8.47 4.09
CA ASN A 335 -30.35 7.04 3.87
C ASN A 335 -30.58 6.27 5.18
N ASN A 336 -29.83 6.57 6.25
CA ASN A 336 -30.01 5.93 7.56
C ASN A 336 -31.41 6.18 8.13
N LEU A 337 -32.00 7.34 7.83
CA LEU A 337 -33.38 7.70 8.22
C LEU A 337 -34.43 7.28 7.18
N ASN A 338 -34.04 6.58 6.10
CA ASN A 338 -34.88 6.22 4.96
C ASN A 338 -35.60 7.41 4.31
N ILE A 339 -34.98 8.59 4.31
CA ILE A 339 -35.50 9.80 3.67
C ILE A 339 -35.02 9.82 2.21
N GLY A 340 -35.96 9.75 1.27
CA GLY A 340 -35.67 9.92 -0.15
C GLY A 340 -35.25 11.37 -0.44
N ILE A 341 -34.05 11.55 -0.98
CA ILE A 341 -33.53 12.87 -1.39
C ILE A 341 -33.21 12.90 -2.87
N GLN A 342 -33.44 14.04 -3.50
CA GLN A 342 -33.09 14.26 -4.90
C GLN A 342 -31.71 14.93 -4.99
N VAL A 343 -30.66 14.11 -5.17
CA VAL A 343 -29.27 14.58 -5.23
C VAL A 343 -28.94 15.26 -6.57
N MET A 344 -29.61 14.87 -7.65
CA MET A 344 -29.39 15.40 -9.00
C MET A 344 -30.64 16.08 -9.54
N ASN A 345 -30.44 17.20 -10.21
CA ASN A 345 -31.45 17.87 -11.01
C ASN A 345 -31.72 17.07 -12.30
N ALA A 346 -32.81 17.42 -13.01
CA ALA A 346 -33.18 16.76 -14.26
C ALA A 346 -32.11 16.91 -15.37
N ASP A 347 -31.26 17.93 -15.27
CA ASP A 347 -30.14 18.20 -16.18
C ASP A 347 -28.83 17.47 -15.81
N GLY A 348 -28.83 16.66 -14.74
CA GLY A 348 -27.66 15.94 -14.24
C GLY A 348 -26.73 16.76 -13.34
N SER A 349 -27.03 18.03 -13.08
CA SER A 349 -26.30 18.85 -12.10
C SER A 349 -26.65 18.46 -10.66
N ILE A 350 -25.75 18.75 -9.72
CA ILE A 350 -26.01 18.50 -8.28
C ILE A 350 -27.08 19.48 -7.79
N ASN A 351 -28.10 18.97 -7.11
CA ASN A 351 -29.15 19.78 -6.51
C ASN A 351 -28.64 20.41 -5.19
N GLU A 352 -27.95 21.54 -5.26
CA GLU A 352 -27.41 22.21 -4.07
C GLU A 352 -28.49 22.64 -3.07
N ASN A 353 -29.71 22.96 -3.54
CA ASN A 353 -30.80 23.36 -2.67
C ASN A 353 -31.23 22.23 -1.74
N GLN A 354 -31.16 20.97 -2.19
CA GLN A 354 -31.42 19.81 -1.35
C GLN A 354 -30.51 19.80 -0.11
N PHE A 355 -29.24 20.15 -0.29
CA PHE A 355 -28.22 20.15 0.78
C PHE A 355 -28.32 21.36 1.72
N LYS A 356 -29.17 22.35 1.42
CA LYS A 356 -29.44 23.50 2.29
C LYS A 356 -30.68 23.30 3.16
N GLN A 357 -31.47 22.25 2.91
CA GLN A 357 -32.68 21.95 3.66
C GLN A 357 -32.35 21.12 4.91
N ASN A 358 -32.90 21.52 6.06
CA ASN A 358 -32.76 20.72 7.27
C ASN A 358 -33.85 19.64 7.33
N ILE A 359 -33.54 18.44 6.86
CA ILE A 359 -34.43 17.27 6.89
C ILE A 359 -34.27 16.40 8.15
N PHE A 360 -33.40 16.81 9.09
CA PHE A 360 -32.93 15.98 10.20
C PHE A 360 -33.50 16.41 11.57
N LEU A 361 -34.65 17.09 11.59
CA LEU A 361 -35.20 17.73 12.78
C LEU A 361 -35.44 16.77 13.96
N ASN A 362 -35.76 15.49 13.68
CA ASN A 362 -36.03 14.45 14.67
C ASN A 362 -34.94 13.38 14.75
N ASN A 363 -33.74 13.67 14.22
CA ASN A 363 -32.65 12.71 14.30
C ASN A 363 -32.31 12.44 15.78
N GLU A 364 -31.96 11.22 16.16
CA GLU A 364 -31.50 10.87 17.51
C GLU A 364 -29.98 10.73 17.57
N GLU A 365 -29.34 10.43 16.44
CA GLU A 365 -27.89 10.25 16.37
C GLU A 365 -27.19 11.61 16.54
N ARG A 366 -26.30 11.71 17.52
CA ARG A 366 -25.60 12.94 17.86
C ARG A 366 -24.13 12.67 18.16
N TYR A 367 -23.29 13.63 17.83
CA TYR A 367 -21.86 13.62 18.10
C TYR A 367 -21.55 14.56 19.25
N ASP A 368 -20.70 14.11 20.17
CA ASP A 368 -20.22 14.94 21.29
C ASP A 368 -19.25 16.02 20.83
N VAL A 369 -18.61 15.78 19.68
CA VAL A 369 -17.61 16.65 19.10
C VAL A 369 -17.77 16.66 17.59
N ILE A 370 -17.92 17.86 17.01
CA ILE A 370 -17.89 18.06 15.57
C ILE A 370 -16.78 19.05 15.24
N LEU A 371 -15.86 18.63 14.38
CA LEU A 371 -14.74 19.44 13.89
C LEU A 371 -14.90 19.62 12.38
N VAL A 372 -14.72 20.85 11.90
CA VAL A 372 -14.82 21.17 10.48
C VAL A 372 -13.49 21.75 10.02
N ASP A 373 -12.83 21.05 9.11
CA ASP A 373 -11.64 21.51 8.42
C ASP A 373 -12.03 22.30 7.17
N GLU A 374 -11.22 23.30 6.81
CA GLU A 374 -11.46 24.19 5.65
C GLU A 374 -12.88 24.80 5.60
N ILE A 375 -13.35 25.31 6.75
CA ILE A 375 -14.70 25.89 6.90
C ILE A 375 -15.01 27.03 5.93
N GLN A 376 -14.00 27.66 5.32
CA GLN A 376 -14.23 28.69 4.30
C GLN A 376 -14.88 28.14 3.02
N ASP A 377 -14.78 26.83 2.77
CA ASP A 377 -15.38 26.15 1.61
C ASP A 377 -16.80 25.63 1.91
N TYR A 378 -17.36 25.96 3.09
CA TYR A 378 -18.68 25.52 3.54
C TYR A 378 -19.71 26.63 3.48
N GLU A 379 -20.91 26.30 2.99
CA GLU A 379 -22.07 27.17 3.08
C GLU A 379 -22.58 27.30 4.53
N ALA A 380 -23.14 28.47 4.85
CA ALA A 380 -23.62 28.75 6.20
C ALA A 380 -24.73 27.77 6.65
N ASP A 381 -25.61 27.38 5.73
CA ASP A 381 -26.72 26.48 6.04
C ASP A 381 -26.26 25.05 6.34
N TRP A 382 -25.18 24.59 5.69
CA TRP A 382 -24.58 23.29 5.98
C TRP A 382 -24.12 23.22 7.43
N ILE A 383 -23.44 24.27 7.90
CA ILE A 383 -22.95 24.36 9.28
C ILE A 383 -24.11 24.43 10.27
N LYS A 384 -25.19 25.17 9.95
CA LYS A 384 -26.40 25.22 10.80
C LYS A 384 -27.03 23.84 10.93
N ILE A 385 -27.19 23.10 9.82
CA ILE A 385 -27.77 21.75 9.82
C ILE A 385 -26.94 20.81 10.71
N VAL A 386 -25.62 20.79 10.52
CA VAL A 386 -24.71 19.96 11.33
C VAL A 386 -24.82 20.31 12.82
N ARG A 387 -24.80 21.60 13.15
CA ARG A 387 -24.89 22.08 14.53
C ARG A 387 -26.25 21.77 15.17
N ASP A 388 -27.34 22.02 14.47
CA ASP A 388 -28.67 21.96 15.08
C ASP A 388 -29.22 20.53 15.15
N SER A 389 -28.83 19.69 14.18
CA SER A 389 -29.39 18.34 14.02
C SER A 389 -28.41 17.21 14.34
N PHE A 390 -27.12 17.47 14.57
CA PHE A 390 -26.13 16.40 14.82
C PHE A 390 -25.20 16.66 16.01
N TYR A 391 -25.14 17.89 16.55
CA TYR A 391 -24.33 18.15 17.74
C TYR A 391 -25.08 17.84 19.04
N GLN A 392 -24.48 17.04 19.92
CA GLN A 392 -25.01 16.76 21.24
C GLN A 392 -24.89 18.02 22.10
N LYS A 393 -26.04 18.62 22.45
CA LYS A 393 -26.06 19.70 23.45
C LYS A 393 -25.80 19.07 24.81
N MET A 394 -24.69 19.43 25.45
CA MET A 394 -24.47 19.08 26.86
C MET A 394 -25.61 19.68 27.68
N VAL A 395 -26.41 18.82 28.32
CA VAL A 395 -27.36 19.25 29.36
C VAL A 395 -26.49 19.79 30.49
N LYS A 396 -26.67 21.08 30.80
CA LYS A 396 -25.94 21.74 31.88
C LYS A 396 -26.30 21.17 33.24
#